data_AF-A0A5D6XRH9-F1
#
_entry.id   AF-A0A5D6XRH9-F1
#
_cell.length_a   1.000
_cell.length_b   1.000
_cell.length_c   1.000
_cell.angle_alpha   90.00
_cell.angle_beta   90.00
_cell.angle_gamma   90.00
#
_symmetry.space_group_name_H-M   'P 1'
#
loop_
_entity.id
_entity.type
_entity.pdbx_description
1 polymer ?
#
loop_
_entity_poly.entity_id
_entity_poly.type
_entity_poly.pdbx_seq_one_letter_code
_entity_poly.pdbx_strand_id
1 'polypeptide(L)'
;HNRVAVVAALLELGADANAHVKRSRAPLRVSADAGFTKIVTLLLENGADIEARSDAVPRLTALHFAALKGHRDTVAALLGRGASVDASTTHLWTPLHYAARHGHEGVVVELLSRGASVHARSADG
;
A
#
# COMPACT_ATOMS: atom_id res chain seq x y z
N HIS A 1 -19.30 -4.56 16.64
CA HIS A 1 -20.01 -4.77 15.36
C HIS A 1 -20.46 -3.47 14.64
N ASN A 2 -19.93 -2.28 14.98
CA ASN A 2 -20.39 -0.99 14.42
C ASN A 2 -19.25 -0.02 14.00
N ARG A 3 -18.09 -0.51 13.54
CA ARG A 3 -16.98 0.38 13.08
C ARG A 3 -16.61 0.22 11.60
N VAL A 4 -16.79 -0.96 11.03
CA VAL A 4 -16.52 -1.21 9.60
C VAL A 4 -17.62 -0.61 8.72
N ALA A 5 -18.89 -0.69 9.15
CA ALA A 5 -20.03 -0.08 8.48
C ALA A 5 -19.95 1.47 8.43
N VAL A 6 -19.34 2.11 9.43
CA VAL A 6 -19.18 3.58 9.46
C VAL A 6 -18.10 4.06 8.48
N VAL A 7 -17.03 3.28 8.30
CA VAL A 7 -15.93 3.66 7.38
C VAL A 7 -16.29 3.39 5.93
N ALA A 8 -17.07 2.34 5.64
CA ALA A 8 -17.68 2.13 4.32
C ALA A 8 -18.72 3.22 4.02
N ALA A 9 -19.57 3.59 4.98
CA ALA A 9 -20.55 4.66 4.82
C ALA A 9 -19.91 6.04 4.59
N LEU A 10 -18.73 6.33 5.18
CA LEU A 10 -17.98 7.56 4.89
C LEU A 10 -17.33 7.58 3.50
N LEU A 11 -16.99 6.41 2.95
CA LEU A 11 -16.50 6.29 1.57
C LEU A 11 -17.66 6.46 0.56
N GLU A 12 -18.89 6.13 0.93
CA GLU A 12 -20.09 6.29 0.09
C GLU A 12 -20.75 7.68 0.20
N LEU A 13 -20.81 8.29 1.39
CA LEU A 13 -21.47 9.61 1.58
C LEU A 13 -20.64 10.80 1.05
N GLY A 14 -19.34 10.63 0.81
CA GLY A 14 -18.50 11.59 0.09
C GLY A 14 -18.46 11.37 -1.44
N ALA A 15 -19.19 10.39 -1.94
CA ALA A 15 -19.32 10.07 -3.37
C ALA A 15 -20.39 10.93 -4.08
N ASP A 16 -21.12 11.77 -3.34
CA ASP A 16 -22.15 12.66 -3.89
C ASP A 16 -21.51 13.94 -4.45
N ALA A 17 -21.77 14.21 -5.74
CA ALA A 17 -21.31 15.34 -6.57
C ALA A 17 -19.86 15.32 -7.11
N ASN A 18 -19.67 14.70 -8.28
CA ASN A 18 -18.71 15.10 -9.34
C ASN A 18 -17.18 14.82 -9.21
N ALA A 19 -16.69 14.05 -8.23
CA ALA A 19 -15.25 13.71 -8.14
C ALA A 19 -14.87 12.31 -8.70
N HIS A 20 -15.68 11.80 -9.61
CA HIS A 20 -15.96 10.38 -9.84
C HIS A 20 -14.86 9.51 -10.51
N VAL A 21 -13.62 9.99 -10.66
CA VAL A 21 -12.54 9.18 -11.29
C VAL A 21 -11.21 9.22 -10.55
N LYS A 22 -10.90 10.30 -9.81
CA LYS A 22 -9.63 10.42 -9.06
C LYS A 22 -9.66 9.75 -7.68
N ARG A 23 -10.85 9.52 -7.11
CA ARG A 23 -11.03 9.04 -5.73
C ARG A 23 -11.26 7.53 -5.59
N SER A 24 -11.42 6.78 -6.68
CA SER A 24 -11.52 5.31 -6.63
C SER A 24 -10.16 4.61 -6.47
N ARG A 25 -9.05 5.27 -6.80
CA ARG A 25 -7.68 4.71 -6.75
C ARG A 25 -6.90 5.02 -5.47
N ALA A 26 -7.48 5.82 -4.58
CA ALA A 26 -6.87 6.26 -3.32
C ALA A 26 -7.17 5.38 -2.09
N PRO A 27 -8.36 4.75 -1.93
CA PRO A 27 -8.75 4.12 -0.68
C PRO A 27 -7.78 3.04 -0.20
N LEU A 28 -7.26 2.22 -1.12
CA LEU A 28 -6.30 1.17 -0.78
C LEU A 28 -4.98 1.75 -0.26
N ARG A 29 -4.44 2.78 -0.91
CA ARG A 29 -3.19 3.44 -0.49
C ARG A 29 -3.36 4.19 0.83
N VAL A 30 -4.47 4.89 1.02
CA VAL A 30 -4.76 5.63 2.26
C VAL A 30 -4.92 4.68 3.44
N SER A 31 -5.68 3.60 3.27
CA SER A 31 -5.81 2.58 4.32
C SER A 31 -4.49 1.85 4.58
N ALA A 32 -3.64 1.65 3.57
CA ALA A 32 -2.31 1.08 3.74
C ALA A 32 -1.35 2.03 4.47
N ASP A 33 -1.37 3.33 4.16
CA ASP A 33 -0.60 4.37 4.87
C ASP A 33 -1.02 4.48 6.35
N ALA A 34 -2.32 4.30 6.63
CA ALA A 34 -2.86 4.30 7.98
C ALA A 34 -2.71 2.96 8.74
N GLY A 35 -2.25 1.90 8.08
CA GLY A 35 -2.10 0.57 8.70
C GLY A 35 -3.43 -0.14 8.97
N PHE A 36 -4.51 0.25 8.29
CA PHE A 36 -5.83 -0.35 8.47
C PHE A 36 -5.96 -1.67 7.70
N THR A 37 -5.23 -2.69 8.15
CA THR A 37 -5.14 -4.02 7.49
C THR A 37 -6.50 -4.63 7.15
N LYS A 38 -7.51 -4.47 8.02
CA LYS A 38 -8.87 -4.96 7.76
C LYS A 38 -9.54 -4.24 6.58
N ILE A 39 -9.37 -2.93 6.47
CA ILE A 39 -9.91 -2.13 5.37
C ILE A 39 -9.17 -2.45 4.08
N VAL A 40 -7.83 -2.55 4.14
CA VAL A 40 -7.00 -3.00 3.00
C VAL A 40 -7.50 -4.33 2.46
N THR A 41 -7.72 -5.31 3.35
CA THR A 41 -8.21 -6.63 2.96
C THR A 41 -9.59 -6.56 2.32
N LEU A 42 -10.53 -5.83 2.93
CA LEU A 42 -11.88 -5.65 2.38
C LEU A 42 -11.87 -4.97 1.00
N LEU A 43 -11.04 -3.95 0.81
CA LEU A 43 -10.91 -3.26 -0.47
C LEU A 43 -10.39 -4.20 -1.57
N LEU A 44 -9.39 -5.02 -1.26
CA LEU A 44 -8.86 -6.02 -2.21
C LEU A 44 -9.88 -7.11 -2.53
N GLU A 45 -10.65 -7.56 -1.54
CA GLU A 45 -11.76 -8.50 -1.75
C GLU A 45 -12.88 -7.93 -2.63
N ASN A 46 -13.05 -6.60 -2.63
CA ASN A 46 -13.99 -5.88 -3.50
C ASN A 46 -13.36 -5.40 -4.83
N GLY A 47 -12.21 -5.96 -5.22
CA GLY A 47 -11.61 -5.72 -6.54
C GLY A 47 -10.82 -4.41 -6.65
N ALA A 48 -10.38 -3.81 -5.54
CA ALA A 48 -9.42 -2.72 -5.60
C ALA A 48 -8.12 -3.19 -6.30
N ASP A 49 -7.63 -2.36 -7.23
CA ASP A 49 -6.37 -2.60 -7.92
C ASP A 49 -5.19 -2.51 -6.93
N ILE A 50 -4.57 -3.65 -6.64
CA ILE A 50 -3.46 -3.78 -5.68
C ILE A 50 -2.20 -3.04 -6.12
N GLU A 51 -2.02 -2.88 -7.44
CA GLU A 51 -0.87 -2.19 -8.05
C GLU A 51 -1.19 -0.72 -8.40
N ALA A 52 -2.34 -0.21 -7.98
CA ALA A 52 -2.71 1.18 -8.20
C ALA A 52 -1.65 2.12 -7.61
N ARG A 53 -1.06 2.95 -8.48
CA ARG A 53 -0.03 3.92 -8.12
C ARG A 53 -0.64 5.28 -7.78
N SER A 54 0.03 6.03 -6.90
CA SER A 54 -0.30 7.44 -6.66
C SER A 54 -0.06 8.29 -7.91
N ASP A 55 -0.86 9.36 -8.05
CA ASP A 55 -0.68 10.34 -9.12
C ASP A 55 0.58 11.20 -8.91
N ALA A 56 0.93 11.44 -7.64
CA ALA A 56 2.15 12.13 -7.27
C ALA A 56 3.40 11.27 -7.51
N VAL A 57 4.48 11.89 -8.00
CA VAL A 57 5.83 11.33 -8.04
C VAL A 57 6.31 11.15 -6.58
N PRO A 58 6.84 9.97 -6.20
CA PRO A 58 7.39 8.94 -7.08
C PRO A 58 6.46 7.77 -7.49
N ARG A 59 5.14 7.97 -7.52
CA ARG A 59 4.13 6.96 -7.95
C ARG A 59 4.16 5.68 -7.12
N LEU A 60 3.79 5.82 -5.85
CA LEU A 60 3.81 4.76 -4.84
C LEU A 60 2.57 3.86 -4.91
N THR A 61 2.75 2.55 -4.75
CA THR A 61 1.65 1.58 -4.52
C THR A 61 1.29 1.48 -3.04
N ALA A 62 0.22 0.75 -2.70
CA ALA A 62 -0.17 0.52 -1.31
C ALA A 62 0.95 -0.16 -0.49
N LEU A 63 1.70 -1.08 -1.11
CA LEU A 63 2.81 -1.78 -0.47
C LEU A 63 3.95 -0.82 -0.09
N HIS A 64 4.24 0.17 -0.93
CA HIS A 64 5.22 1.21 -0.60
C HIS A 64 4.81 2.03 0.63
N PHE A 65 3.55 2.45 0.70
CA PHE A 65 3.04 3.22 1.85
C PHE A 65 3.09 2.39 3.14
N ALA A 66 2.62 1.15 3.10
CA ALA A 66 2.70 0.26 4.25
C ALA A 66 4.15 0.02 4.71
N ALA A 67 5.08 -0.14 3.76
CA ALA A 67 6.49 -0.34 4.06
C ALA A 67 7.17 0.92 4.62
N LEU A 68 6.89 2.08 4.03
CA LEU A 68 7.35 3.40 4.49
C LEU A 68 6.90 3.71 5.93
N LYS A 69 5.73 3.22 6.33
CA LYS A 69 5.15 3.46 7.66
C LYS A 69 5.40 2.34 8.67
N GLY A 70 6.04 1.25 8.25
CA GLY A 70 6.36 0.14 9.14
C GLY A 70 5.17 -0.78 9.47
N HIS A 71 4.08 -0.74 8.70
CA HIS A 71 2.86 -1.50 8.97
C HIS A 71 2.99 -2.95 8.51
N ARG A 72 3.72 -3.75 9.28
CA ARG A 72 4.04 -5.16 8.95
C ARG A 72 2.82 -6.01 8.60
N ASP A 73 1.74 -5.93 9.39
CA ASP A 73 0.53 -6.73 9.13
C ASP A 73 -0.14 -6.33 7.80
N THR A 74 -0.10 -5.05 7.47
CA THR A 74 -0.62 -4.55 6.19
C THR A 74 0.27 -4.99 5.03
N VAL A 75 1.59 -4.96 5.19
CA VAL A 75 2.56 -5.51 4.22
C VAL A 75 2.30 -7.00 3.97
N ALA A 76 2.18 -7.80 5.03
CA ALA A 76 1.89 -9.22 4.93
C ALA A 76 0.55 -9.49 4.22
N ALA A 77 -0.49 -8.70 4.52
CA ALA A 77 -1.79 -8.81 3.86
C ALA A 77 -1.71 -8.48 2.35
N LEU A 78 -1.01 -7.40 1.98
CA LEU A 78 -0.82 -7.01 0.57
C LEU A 78 -0.04 -8.08 -0.20
N LEU A 79 1.08 -8.57 0.34
CA LEU A 79 1.88 -9.63 -0.29
C LEU A 79 1.12 -10.95 -0.38
N GLY A 80 0.34 -11.30 0.65
CA GLY A 80 -0.53 -12.48 0.64
C GLY A 80 -1.65 -12.41 -0.40
N ARG A 81 -1.97 -11.21 -0.91
CA ARG A 81 -2.95 -10.97 -1.98
C ARG A 81 -2.30 -10.74 -3.34
N GLY A 82 -0.98 -10.95 -3.46
CA GLY A 82 -0.27 -10.91 -4.74
C GLY A 82 0.29 -9.54 -5.11
N ALA A 83 0.46 -8.61 -4.15
CA ALA A 83 1.21 -7.38 -4.41
C ALA A 83 2.63 -7.71 -4.88
N SER A 84 3.13 -6.99 -5.87
CA SER A 84 4.49 -7.15 -6.36
C SER A 84 5.49 -6.72 -5.29
N VAL A 85 6.24 -7.69 -4.76
CA VAL A 85 7.22 -7.48 -3.68
C VAL A 85 8.30 -6.47 -4.07
N ASP A 86 8.71 -6.47 -5.34
CA ASP A 86 9.70 -5.58 -5.92
C ASP A 86 9.07 -4.48 -6.79
N ALA A 87 7.83 -4.09 -6.49
CA ALA A 87 7.19 -2.96 -7.16
C ALA A 87 8.12 -1.75 -7.13
N SER A 88 8.42 -1.17 -8.30
CA SER A 88 9.32 -0.02 -8.39
C SER A 88 8.56 1.29 -8.60
N THR A 89 9.01 2.33 -7.91
CA THR A 89 8.64 3.73 -8.16
C THR A 89 9.31 4.30 -9.41
N THR A 90 8.98 5.54 -9.77
CA THR A 90 9.67 6.29 -10.84
C THR A 90 11.16 6.57 -10.54
N HIS A 91 11.59 6.47 -9.29
CA HIS A 91 13.00 6.58 -8.90
C HIS A 91 13.64 5.20 -8.62
N LEU A 92 12.99 4.11 -9.02
CA LEU A 92 13.45 2.73 -8.79
C LEU A 92 13.55 2.33 -7.32
N TRP A 93 12.98 3.12 -6.40
CA TRP A 93 12.80 2.70 -5.02
C TRP A 93 11.76 1.60 -4.94
N THR A 94 12.07 0.55 -4.18
CA THR A 94 11.19 -0.58 -3.88
C THR A 94 10.65 -0.47 -2.45
N PRO A 95 9.62 -1.24 -2.05
CA PRO A 95 9.17 -1.29 -0.66
C PRO A 95 10.30 -1.60 0.33
N LEU A 96 11.26 -2.45 -0.06
CA LEU A 96 12.44 -2.79 0.76
C LEU A 96 13.33 -1.57 1.01
N HIS A 97 13.57 -0.71 0.01
CA HIS A 97 14.32 0.53 0.19
C HIS A 97 13.67 1.45 1.23
N TYR A 98 12.34 1.60 1.17
CA TYR A 98 11.60 2.42 2.14
C TYR A 98 11.66 1.82 3.54
N ALA A 99 11.42 0.52 3.69
CA ALA A 99 11.48 -0.14 5.00
C ALA A 99 12.88 -0.05 5.63
N ALA A 100 13.93 -0.30 4.84
CA ALA A 100 15.31 -0.25 5.31
C ALA A 100 15.75 1.17 5.69
N ARG A 101 15.46 2.18 4.85
CA ARG A 101 15.80 3.59 5.12
C ARG A 101 15.19 4.09 6.43
N HIS A 102 14.00 3.63 6.77
CA HIS A 102 13.26 4.05 7.95
C HIS A 102 13.43 3.13 9.17
N GLY A 103 14.29 2.10 9.07
CA GLY A 103 14.60 1.21 10.19
C GLY A 103 13.45 0.26 10.59
N HIS A 104 12.54 -0.06 9.67
CA HIS A 104 11.41 -0.94 9.93
C HIS A 104 11.79 -2.41 9.79
N GLU A 105 12.59 -2.92 10.73
CA GLU A 105 13.15 -4.28 10.71
C GLU A 105 12.08 -5.37 10.49
N GLY A 106 10.93 -5.29 11.17
CA GLY A 106 9.85 -6.26 11.01
C GLY A 106 9.26 -6.28 9.59
N VAL A 107 9.24 -5.14 8.90
CA VAL A 107 8.82 -5.06 7.49
C VAL A 107 9.93 -5.57 6.57
N VAL A 108 11.19 -5.25 6.84
CA VAL A 108 12.34 -5.73 6.08
C VAL A 108 12.35 -7.27 6.07
N VAL A 109 12.22 -7.90 7.25
CA VAL A 109 12.16 -9.36 7.37
C VAL A 109 10.98 -9.93 6.60
N GLU A 110 9.78 -9.33 6.71
CA GLU A 110 8.60 -9.79 5.96
C GLU A 110 8.85 -9.72 4.44
N LEU A 111 9.35 -8.60 3.93
CA LEU A 111 9.64 -8.43 2.49
C LEU A 111 10.67 -9.43 1.99
N LEU A 112 11.77 -9.63 2.73
CA LEU A 112 12.81 -10.61 2.38
C LEU A 112 12.28 -12.04 2.40
N SER A 113 11.44 -12.38 3.39
CA SER A 113 10.79 -13.70 3.45
C SER A 113 9.84 -13.98 2.28
N ARG A 114 9.39 -12.91 1.61
CA ARG A 114 8.52 -12.92 0.43
C ARG A 114 9.30 -12.77 -0.88
N GLY A 115 10.63 -12.82 -0.82
CA GLY A 115 11.50 -12.83 -2.00
C GLY A 115 11.90 -11.45 -2.53
N ALA A 116 11.80 -10.38 -1.73
CA ALA A 116 12.29 -9.06 -2.12
C ALA A 116 13.78 -9.10 -2.49
N SER A 117 14.15 -8.47 -3.60
CA SER A 117 15.55 -8.42 -4.03
C SER A 117 16.37 -7.44 -3.20
N VAL A 118 17.38 -7.96 -2.50
CA VAL A 118 18.39 -7.15 -1.78
C VAL A 118 19.31 -6.37 -2.71
N HIS A 119 19.35 -6.74 -4.00
CA HIS A 119 20.20 -6.10 -5.01
C HIS A 119 19.42 -5.14 -5.90
N ALA A 120 18.14 -4.88 -5.60
CA ALA A 120 17.40 -3.84 -6.27
C ALA A 120 18.15 -2.50 -6.10
N ARG A 121 18.43 -1.83 -7.21
CA ARG A 121 19.13 -0.54 -7.20
C ARG A 121 18.13 0.58 -7.39
N SER A 122 18.19 1.57 -6.51
CA SER A 122 17.46 2.82 -6.71
C SER A 122 18.23 3.75 -7.67
N ALA A 123 17.59 4.82 -8.15
CA ALA A 123 18.26 5.84 -8.95
C ALA A 123 19.43 6.53 -8.22
N ASP A 124 19.47 6.44 -6.88
CA ASP A 124 20.47 7.10 -6.04
C ASP A 124 21.72 6.23 -5.76
N GLY A 125 21.78 4.99 -6.27
CA GLY A 125 22.98 4.13 -6.24
C GLY A 125 22.79 2.77 -5.58
#